data_AF-A0A2N0ZWT0-F1
#
_entry.id   AF-A0A2N0ZWT0-F1
#
_cell.length_a   1.000
_cell.length_b   1.000
_cell.length_c   1.000
_cell.angle_alpha   90.00
_cell.angle_beta   90.00
_cell.angle_gamma   90.00
#
_symmetry.space_group_name_H-M   'P 1'
#
loop_
_entity.id
_entity.type
_entity.pdbx_description
1 polymer ?
#
loop_
_entity_poly.entity_id
_entity_poly.type
_entity_poly.pdbx_seq_one_letter_code
_entity_poly.pdbx_strand_id
1 'polypeptide(L)'
;KVIKEINDAGSADLIFAATHMGHYEDGQHGSNAPGDVAMARALEVGDLQLVVGGHSQNPVCMEPDSDKYADFVAGGECKPDQQNGTYLMQAHEWGKYVGRADFEYFNDKLNLVSYQLIPVNLKEKNEDGDRILIAEEIVPNSDLLETLRTYQDQGQEQLTEVIATASEFLDGERDNVRYKQTNLGHLIATAQAVKVNADIGIMNSGGVRASIDAG
;
A
#
# COMPACT_ATOMS: atom_id res chain seq x y z
N LYS A 1 -20.28 -15.70 -7.63
CA LYS A 1 -21.67 -15.42 -7.17
C LYS A 1 -22.11 -14.02 -7.56
N VAL A 2 -21.45 -12.96 -7.07
CA VAL A 2 -21.86 -11.56 -7.34
C VAL A 2 -21.87 -11.22 -8.84
N ILE A 3 -20.82 -11.57 -9.59
CA ILE A 3 -20.77 -11.37 -11.05
C ILE A 3 -21.95 -12.06 -11.74
N LYS A 4 -22.25 -13.32 -11.37
CA LYS A 4 -23.40 -14.05 -11.89
C LYS A 4 -24.73 -13.33 -11.59
N GLU A 5 -24.91 -12.80 -10.38
CA GLU A 5 -26.12 -12.05 -10.02
C GLU A 5 -26.26 -10.76 -10.84
N ILE A 6 -25.16 -10.06 -11.10
CA ILE A 6 -25.13 -8.86 -11.96
C ILE A 6 -25.49 -9.22 -13.41
N ASN A 7 -24.89 -10.29 -13.95
CA ASN A 7 -25.13 -10.75 -15.31
C ASN A 7 -26.57 -11.25 -15.49
N ASP A 8 -27.09 -12.04 -14.55
CA ASP A 8 -28.48 -12.52 -14.57
C ASP A 8 -29.49 -11.36 -14.49
N ALA A 9 -29.14 -10.26 -13.81
CA ALA A 9 -29.94 -9.05 -13.74
C ALA A 9 -29.79 -8.12 -14.96
N GLY A 10 -28.76 -8.31 -15.79
CA GLY A 10 -28.44 -7.42 -16.92
C GLY A 10 -28.19 -5.98 -16.48
N SER A 11 -27.66 -5.76 -15.27
CA SER A 11 -27.63 -4.43 -14.65
C SER A 11 -26.39 -3.60 -14.98
N ALA A 12 -25.39 -4.16 -15.67
CA ALA A 12 -24.15 -3.47 -15.99
C ALA A 12 -23.51 -4.01 -17.27
N ASP A 13 -22.90 -3.12 -18.05
CA ASP A 13 -22.07 -3.47 -19.20
C ASP A 13 -20.62 -3.79 -18.80
N LEU A 14 -20.17 -3.24 -17.66
CA LEU A 14 -18.83 -3.37 -17.12
C LEU A 14 -18.88 -3.68 -15.62
N ILE A 15 -18.02 -4.59 -15.17
CA ILE A 15 -17.88 -4.97 -13.77
C ILE A 15 -16.44 -4.73 -13.35
N PHE A 16 -16.28 -3.88 -12.34
CA PHE A 16 -15.00 -3.61 -11.68
C PHE A 16 -15.06 -4.08 -10.22
N ALA A 17 -13.94 -4.58 -9.72
CA ALA A 17 -13.79 -4.98 -8.32
C ALA A 17 -12.84 -4.03 -7.61
N ALA A 18 -13.29 -3.41 -6.52
CA ALA A 18 -12.40 -2.80 -5.54
C ALA A 18 -12.05 -3.87 -4.49
N THR A 19 -10.78 -4.25 -4.40
CA THR A 19 -10.33 -5.36 -3.54
C THR A 19 -9.30 -4.89 -2.53
N HIS A 20 -9.14 -5.69 -1.48
CA HIS A 20 -8.07 -5.55 -0.49
C HIS A 20 -7.43 -6.92 -0.24
N MET A 21 -7.07 -7.61 -1.33
CA MET A 21 -6.61 -9.00 -1.31
C MET A 21 -5.09 -9.13 -1.51
N GLY A 22 -4.47 -8.16 -2.19
CA GLY A 22 -3.05 -8.16 -2.47
C GLY A 22 -2.74 -8.68 -3.87
N HIS A 23 -1.90 -7.94 -4.57
CA HIS A 23 -1.23 -8.43 -5.77
C HIS A 23 0.05 -9.19 -5.39
N TYR A 24 0.21 -10.41 -5.91
CA TYR A 24 1.39 -11.24 -5.72
C TYR A 24 1.92 -11.68 -7.08
N GLU A 25 3.22 -11.50 -7.32
CA GLU A 25 3.89 -11.83 -8.59
C GLU A 25 3.55 -13.27 -9.02
N ASP A 26 3.05 -13.44 -10.26
CA ASP A 26 2.57 -14.74 -10.79
C ASP A 26 1.57 -15.49 -9.86
N GLY A 27 0.84 -14.76 -9.02
CA GLY A 27 -0.07 -15.35 -8.03
C GLY A 27 0.62 -16.08 -6.88
N GLN A 28 1.94 -15.93 -6.71
CA GLN A 28 2.74 -16.59 -5.68
C GLN A 28 2.53 -15.92 -4.31
N HIS A 29 1.40 -16.21 -3.67
CA HIS A 29 0.96 -15.56 -2.43
C HIS A 29 1.66 -16.07 -1.14
N GLY A 30 2.45 -17.15 -1.23
CA GLY A 30 3.17 -17.71 -0.08
C GLY A 30 2.23 -18.11 1.06
N SER A 31 2.49 -17.62 2.26
CA SER A 31 1.64 -17.86 3.44
C SER A 31 0.38 -16.99 3.51
N ASN A 32 0.22 -16.01 2.61
CA ASN A 32 -0.96 -15.17 2.57
C ASN A 32 -2.15 -15.91 1.93
N ALA A 33 -3.35 -15.36 2.06
CA ALA A 33 -4.50 -15.82 1.30
C ALA A 33 -4.30 -15.56 -0.21
N PRO A 34 -4.99 -16.31 -1.10
CA PRO A 34 -4.95 -16.04 -2.54
C PRO A 34 -5.38 -14.60 -2.87
N GLY A 35 -4.57 -13.94 -3.70
CA GLY A 35 -4.72 -12.52 -4.04
C GLY A 35 -5.44 -12.25 -5.37
N ASP A 36 -5.25 -11.03 -5.88
CA ASP A 36 -5.94 -10.52 -7.08
C ASP A 36 -5.63 -11.35 -8.34
N VAL A 37 -4.37 -11.76 -8.53
CA VAL A 37 -3.94 -12.60 -9.67
C VAL A 37 -4.66 -13.96 -9.65
N ALA A 38 -4.72 -14.61 -8.48
CA ALA A 38 -5.38 -15.90 -8.33
C ALA A 38 -6.90 -15.79 -8.57
N MET A 39 -7.53 -14.71 -8.09
CA MET A 39 -8.94 -14.44 -8.34
C MET A 39 -9.22 -14.22 -9.84
N ALA A 40 -8.45 -13.36 -10.50
CA ALA A 40 -8.65 -13.06 -11.93
C ALA A 40 -8.49 -14.30 -12.81
N ARG A 41 -7.47 -15.14 -12.54
CA ARG A 41 -7.25 -16.42 -13.23
C ARG A 41 -8.38 -17.45 -13.01
N ALA A 42 -9.15 -17.33 -11.93
CA ALA A 42 -10.24 -18.25 -11.60
C ALA A 42 -11.61 -17.84 -12.19
N LEU A 43 -11.73 -16.64 -12.75
CA LEU A 43 -12.95 -16.15 -13.40
C LEU A 43 -13.01 -16.55 -14.88
N GLU A 44 -14.17 -16.43 -15.51
CA GLU A 44 -14.25 -16.58 -16.96
C GLU A 44 -13.73 -15.29 -17.64
N VAL A 45 -13.09 -15.43 -18.81
CA VAL A 45 -12.60 -14.25 -19.56
C VAL A 45 -13.78 -13.33 -19.87
N GLY A 46 -13.66 -12.07 -19.45
CA GLY A 46 -14.71 -11.06 -19.66
C GLY A 46 -15.72 -10.93 -18.53
N ASP A 47 -15.68 -11.78 -17.50
CA ASP A 47 -16.53 -11.63 -16.31
C ASP A 47 -16.19 -10.38 -15.48
N LEU A 48 -14.92 -9.96 -15.52
CA LEU A 48 -14.40 -8.86 -14.74
C LEU A 48 -13.35 -8.09 -15.55
N GLN A 49 -13.54 -6.79 -15.71
CA GLN A 49 -12.66 -5.97 -16.55
C GLN A 49 -11.49 -5.36 -15.77
N LEU A 50 -11.71 -4.98 -14.50
CA LEU A 50 -10.71 -4.28 -13.71
C LEU A 50 -10.79 -4.66 -12.23
N VAL A 51 -9.63 -4.86 -11.63
CA VAL A 51 -9.41 -4.91 -10.18
C VAL A 51 -8.61 -3.68 -9.76
N VAL A 52 -9.18 -2.88 -8.86
CA VAL A 52 -8.50 -1.82 -8.12
C VAL A 52 -8.14 -2.39 -6.75
N GLY A 53 -6.89 -2.86 -6.64
CA GLY A 53 -6.39 -3.61 -5.50
C GLY A 53 -5.80 -2.79 -4.37
N GLY A 54 -5.32 -3.49 -3.35
CA GLY A 54 -4.75 -2.95 -2.11
C GLY A 54 -4.07 -4.06 -1.32
N HIS A 55 -3.92 -3.88 -0.01
CA HIS A 55 -3.31 -4.84 0.94
C HIS A 55 -1.79 -5.07 0.81
N SER A 56 -1.30 -5.49 -0.35
CA SER A 56 0.13 -5.79 -0.52
C SER A 56 1.03 -4.56 -0.49
N GLN A 57 0.44 -3.36 -0.55
CA GLN A 57 1.12 -2.06 -0.55
C GLN A 57 2.25 -1.97 -1.60
N ASN A 58 1.99 -2.44 -2.82
CA ASN A 58 2.92 -2.34 -3.96
C ASN A 58 2.37 -1.38 -5.04
N PRO A 59 3.22 -0.63 -5.76
CA PRO A 59 2.84 -0.10 -7.06
C PRO A 59 2.79 -1.28 -8.05
N VAL A 60 1.61 -1.57 -8.62
CA VAL A 60 1.50 -2.63 -9.66
C VAL A 60 1.93 -2.04 -11.01
N CYS A 61 3.24 -2.09 -11.23
CA CYS A 61 3.91 -1.72 -12.46
C CYS A 61 4.77 -2.91 -12.91
N MET A 62 4.45 -3.48 -14.07
CA MET A 62 4.99 -4.74 -14.56
C MET A 62 5.99 -4.52 -15.69
N GLU A 63 6.95 -5.43 -15.82
CA GLU A 63 7.77 -5.53 -17.02
C GLU A 63 6.90 -5.87 -18.25
N PRO A 64 7.24 -5.37 -19.45
CA PRO A 64 6.54 -5.76 -20.66
C PRO A 64 6.51 -7.28 -20.85
N ASP A 65 5.34 -7.81 -21.24
CA ASP A 65 5.09 -9.23 -21.53
C ASP A 65 5.58 -10.22 -20.46
N SER A 66 5.47 -9.83 -19.19
CA SER A 66 5.96 -10.57 -18.03
C SER A 66 5.02 -10.44 -16.83
N ASP A 67 4.96 -11.47 -16.00
CA ASP A 67 4.26 -11.45 -14.70
C ASP A 67 5.13 -10.87 -13.58
N LYS A 68 6.26 -10.23 -13.90
CA LYS A 68 7.22 -9.67 -12.94
C LYS A 68 7.06 -8.18 -12.74
N TYR A 69 7.28 -7.73 -11.50
CA TYR A 69 7.37 -6.31 -11.22
C TYR A 69 8.54 -5.67 -11.97
N ALA A 70 8.29 -4.47 -12.50
CA ALA A 70 9.35 -3.61 -12.98
C ALA A 70 10.08 -2.95 -11.81
N ASP A 71 11.33 -2.53 -12.06
CA ASP A 71 12.08 -1.65 -11.16
C ASP A 71 11.52 -0.21 -11.23
N PHE A 72 10.26 -0.05 -10.83
CA PHE A 72 9.50 1.18 -10.98
C PHE A 72 10.10 2.32 -10.15
N VAL A 73 10.31 3.46 -10.81
CA VAL A 73 10.71 4.73 -10.18
C VAL A 73 9.54 5.70 -10.23
N ALA A 74 9.39 6.51 -9.18
CA ALA A 74 8.31 7.51 -9.10
C ALA A 74 8.35 8.45 -10.31
N GLY A 75 7.18 8.70 -10.92
CA GLY A 75 7.09 9.52 -12.15
C GLY A 75 7.47 8.79 -13.44
N GLY A 76 7.97 7.55 -13.35
CA GLY A 76 8.22 6.69 -14.51
C GLY A 76 6.95 6.09 -15.11
N GLU A 77 7.11 5.41 -16.25
CA GLU A 77 6.02 4.65 -16.85
C GLU A 77 5.60 3.49 -15.96
N CYS A 78 4.29 3.21 -15.93
CA CYS A 78 3.73 2.10 -15.18
C CYS A 78 2.76 1.33 -16.07
N LYS A 79 3.10 0.08 -16.37
CA LYS A 79 2.18 -0.86 -17.04
C LYS A 79 1.47 -1.69 -15.97
N PRO A 80 0.13 -1.67 -15.88
CA PRO A 80 -0.57 -2.50 -14.91
C PRO A 80 -0.48 -3.97 -15.33
N ASP A 81 -0.72 -4.88 -14.38
CA ASP A 81 -0.82 -6.30 -14.71
C ASP A 81 -2.14 -6.59 -15.45
N GLN A 82 -2.15 -7.66 -16.25
CA GLN A 82 -3.36 -8.16 -16.91
C GLN A 82 -3.40 -9.69 -16.85
N GLN A 83 -4.37 -10.21 -16.12
CA GLN A 83 -4.54 -11.65 -15.91
C GLN A 83 -5.90 -12.08 -16.45
N ASN A 84 -5.92 -13.06 -17.34
CA ASN A 84 -7.16 -13.63 -17.88
C ASN A 84 -8.12 -12.57 -18.48
N GLY A 85 -7.56 -11.51 -19.07
CA GLY A 85 -8.32 -10.38 -19.64
C GLY A 85 -8.73 -9.29 -18.64
N THR A 86 -8.50 -9.48 -17.34
CA THR A 86 -8.77 -8.50 -16.27
C THR A 86 -7.54 -7.65 -15.98
N TYR A 87 -7.66 -6.33 -16.01
CA TYR A 87 -6.59 -5.42 -15.56
C TYR A 87 -6.47 -5.43 -14.04
N LEU A 88 -5.26 -5.49 -13.49
CA LEU A 88 -5.00 -5.41 -12.06
C LEU A 88 -4.12 -4.19 -11.76
N MET A 89 -4.60 -3.31 -10.90
CA MET A 89 -3.96 -2.03 -10.60
C MET A 89 -3.87 -1.80 -9.10
N GLN A 90 -2.78 -1.19 -8.64
CA GLN A 90 -2.61 -0.80 -7.24
C GLN A 90 -1.67 0.41 -7.15
N ALA A 91 -2.11 1.43 -6.41
CA ALA A 91 -1.40 2.71 -6.28
C ALA A 91 -0.55 2.79 -5.00
N HIS A 92 0.17 1.71 -4.68
CA HIS A 92 1.08 1.65 -3.54
C HIS A 92 0.38 1.91 -2.19
N GLU A 93 0.73 2.98 -1.47
CA GLU A 93 0.28 3.26 -0.11
C GLU A 93 0.25 4.77 0.22
N TRP A 94 -0.42 5.13 1.32
CA TRP A 94 -0.36 6.44 2.00
C TRP A 94 -0.73 7.66 1.15
N GLY A 95 -1.43 7.46 0.03
CA GLY A 95 -1.69 8.53 -0.92
C GLY A 95 -0.43 9.02 -1.62
N LYS A 96 0.65 8.24 -1.65
CA LYS A 96 1.89 8.55 -2.41
C LYS A 96 1.60 8.75 -3.89
N TYR A 97 0.64 8.01 -4.42
CA TYR A 97 0.20 8.11 -5.81
C TYR A 97 -1.32 8.13 -5.91
N VAL A 98 -1.82 8.78 -6.96
CA VAL A 98 -3.15 8.54 -7.50
C VAL A 98 -2.98 7.71 -8.78
N GLY A 99 -3.49 6.48 -8.77
CA GLY A 99 -3.53 5.66 -9.98
C GLY A 99 -4.64 6.14 -10.92
N ARG A 100 -4.29 6.46 -12.16
CA ARG A 100 -5.22 6.90 -13.19
C ARG A 100 -5.15 5.98 -14.40
N ALA A 101 -6.27 5.34 -14.71
CA ALA A 101 -6.46 4.53 -15.91
C ALA A 101 -7.50 5.21 -16.81
N ASP A 102 -7.09 5.57 -18.02
CA ASP A 102 -8.01 6.09 -19.03
C ASP A 102 -8.36 4.95 -19.99
N PHE A 103 -9.66 4.67 -20.15
CA PHE A 103 -10.18 3.57 -20.96
C PHE A 103 -11.09 4.07 -22.09
N GLU A 104 -11.09 3.34 -23.19
CA GLU A 104 -12.10 3.44 -24.25
C GLU A 104 -12.95 2.17 -24.28
N TYR A 105 -14.27 2.34 -24.30
CA TYR A 105 -15.22 1.22 -24.38
C TYR A 105 -15.94 1.24 -25.73
N PHE A 106 -15.72 0.21 -26.54
CA PHE A 106 -16.38 0.04 -27.83
C PHE A 106 -16.44 -1.43 -28.24
N ASN A 107 -17.48 -1.82 -28.99
CA ASN A 107 -17.73 -3.20 -29.42
C ASN A 107 -17.67 -4.21 -28.27
N ASP A 108 -18.29 -3.87 -27.14
CA ASP A 108 -18.35 -4.67 -25.91
C ASP A 108 -16.96 -5.05 -25.35
N LYS A 109 -15.96 -4.21 -25.61
CA LYS A 109 -14.59 -4.37 -25.13
C LYS A 109 -14.08 -3.10 -24.49
N LEU A 110 -13.48 -3.26 -23.32
CA LEU A 110 -12.77 -2.20 -22.61
C LEU A 110 -11.30 -2.24 -23.00
N ASN A 111 -10.79 -1.13 -23.54
CA ASN A 111 -9.41 -0.99 -24.01
C ASN A 111 -8.70 0.06 -23.16
N LEU A 112 -7.59 -0.33 -22.53
CA LEU A 112 -6.76 0.61 -21.78
C LEU A 112 -5.99 1.52 -22.76
N VAL A 113 -6.25 2.82 -22.70
CA VAL A 113 -5.55 3.82 -23.52
C VAL A 113 -4.25 4.23 -22.83
N SER A 114 -4.31 4.49 -21.53
CA SER A 114 -3.16 4.87 -20.73
C SER A 114 -3.35 4.50 -19.25
N TYR A 115 -2.24 4.23 -18.58
CA TYR A 115 -2.18 4.10 -17.14
C TYR A 115 -0.99 4.85 -16.59
N GLN A 116 -1.16 5.52 -15.46
CA GLN A 116 -0.08 6.20 -14.76
C GLN A 116 -0.33 6.24 -13.25
N LEU A 117 0.76 6.26 -12.50
CA LEU A 117 0.77 6.55 -11.07
C LEU A 117 1.23 8.01 -10.88
N ILE A 118 0.28 8.90 -10.63
CA ILE A 118 0.56 10.34 -10.47
C ILE A 118 1.14 10.56 -9.06
N PRO A 119 2.42 10.96 -8.92
CA PRO A 119 3.04 11.14 -7.61
C PRO A 119 2.46 12.36 -6.89
N VAL A 120 2.09 12.20 -5.63
CA VAL A 120 1.53 13.28 -4.81
C VAL A 120 2.65 13.92 -4.00
N ASN A 121 3.27 14.98 -4.55
CA ASN A 121 4.37 15.74 -3.93
C ASN A 121 5.51 14.88 -3.38
N LEU A 122 5.78 13.73 -4.02
CA LEU A 122 6.90 12.88 -3.66
C LEU A 122 8.22 13.60 -3.92
N LYS A 123 9.19 13.35 -3.03
CA LYS A 123 10.52 13.96 -3.12
C LYS A 123 11.60 12.90 -3.11
N GLU A 124 12.58 13.06 -3.99
CA GLU A 124 13.81 12.28 -4.05
C GLU A 124 15.01 13.13 -3.65
N LYS A 125 16.14 12.48 -3.33
CA LYS A 125 17.38 13.19 -3.05
C LYS A 125 18.15 13.41 -4.35
N ASN A 126 18.59 14.64 -4.60
CA ASN A 126 19.54 14.92 -5.68
C ASN A 126 20.97 14.51 -5.28
N GLU A 127 21.94 14.75 -6.17
CA GLU A 127 23.37 14.45 -5.95
C GLU A 127 23.94 15.18 -4.72
N ASP A 128 23.42 16.37 -4.38
CA ASP A 128 23.81 17.17 -3.23
C ASP A 128 23.15 16.71 -1.90
N GLY A 129 22.19 15.77 -1.98
CA GLY A 129 21.44 15.23 -0.84
C GLY A 129 20.15 15.99 -0.49
N ASP A 130 19.81 17.03 -1.25
CA ASP A 130 18.60 17.84 -1.07
C ASP A 130 17.36 17.11 -1.59
N ARG A 131 16.23 17.29 -0.88
CA ARG A 131 14.94 16.68 -1.27
C ARG A 131 14.19 17.56 -2.27
N ILE A 132 14.21 17.16 -3.54
CA ILE A 132 13.51 17.86 -4.64
C ILE A 132 12.23 17.11 -5.03
N LEU A 133 11.22 17.84 -5.51
CA LEU A 133 9.98 17.25 -6.01
C LEU A 133 10.25 16.44 -7.28
N ILE A 134 9.62 15.26 -7.38
CA ILE A 134 9.76 14.36 -8.52
C ILE A 134 8.86 14.79 -9.70
N ALA A 135 7.81 15.56 -9.41
CA ALA A 135 6.89 16.11 -10.40
C ALA A 135 6.53 17.56 -10.04
N GLU A 136 5.70 18.20 -10.87
CA GLU A 136 5.15 19.52 -10.57
C GLU A 136 4.43 19.52 -9.21
N GLU A 137 4.60 20.61 -8.45
CA GLU A 137 3.97 20.74 -7.13
C GLU A 137 2.45 20.75 -7.26
N ILE A 138 1.80 19.84 -6.53
CA ILE A 138 0.36 19.84 -6.34
C ILE A 138 0.06 20.75 -5.16
N VAL A 139 -0.42 21.96 -5.44
CA VAL A 139 -0.81 22.94 -4.42
C VAL A 139 -1.91 22.35 -3.53
N PRO A 140 -1.72 22.29 -2.19
CA PRO A 140 -2.75 21.80 -1.29
C PRO A 140 -4.05 22.61 -1.41
N ASN A 141 -5.19 21.92 -1.48
CA ASN A 141 -6.49 22.57 -1.42
C ASN A 141 -6.69 23.26 -0.05
N SER A 142 -6.97 24.55 -0.06
CA SER A 142 -7.07 25.37 1.16
C SER A 142 -8.16 24.88 2.11
N ASP A 143 -9.33 24.56 1.58
CA ASP A 143 -10.51 24.21 2.38
C ASP A 143 -10.31 22.83 3.04
N LEU A 144 -9.72 21.89 2.31
CA LEU A 144 -9.32 20.59 2.85
C LEU A 144 -8.22 20.75 3.91
N LEU A 145 -7.22 21.59 3.66
CA LEU A 145 -6.13 21.83 4.60
C LEU A 145 -6.66 22.41 5.92
N GLU A 146 -7.57 23.38 5.86
CA GLU A 146 -8.21 23.96 7.05
C GLU A 146 -9.05 22.92 7.81
N THR A 147 -9.83 22.12 7.08
CA THR A 147 -10.62 21.03 7.67
C THR A 147 -9.72 20.01 8.38
N LEU A 148 -8.64 19.57 7.74
CA LEU A 148 -7.71 18.59 8.32
C LEU A 148 -6.88 19.17 9.47
N ARG A 149 -6.59 20.48 9.46
CA ARG A 149 -5.86 21.14 10.54
C ARG A 149 -6.56 20.99 11.88
N THR A 150 -7.90 21.04 11.91
CA THR A 150 -8.65 20.83 13.14
C THR A 150 -8.36 19.45 13.77
N TYR A 151 -8.31 18.40 12.95
CA TYR A 151 -7.99 17.04 13.43
C TYR A 151 -6.50 16.89 13.77
N GLN A 152 -5.61 17.52 12.99
CA GLN A 152 -4.18 17.51 13.26
C GLN A 152 -3.87 18.13 14.63
N ASP A 153 -4.48 19.28 14.93
CA ASP A 153 -4.24 20.00 16.19
C ASP A 153 -4.80 19.20 17.39
N GLN A 154 -6.01 18.64 17.26
CA GLN A 154 -6.59 17.75 18.29
C GLN A 154 -5.73 16.50 18.53
N GLY A 155 -5.23 15.89 17.46
CA GLY A 155 -4.33 14.74 17.56
C GLY A 155 -3.02 15.10 18.24
N GLN A 156 -2.43 16.25 17.89
CA GLN A 156 -1.18 16.72 18.49
C GLN A 156 -1.32 17.01 19.99
N GLU A 157 -2.45 17.56 20.41
CA GLU A 157 -2.75 17.79 21.82
C GLU A 157 -2.78 16.47 22.61
N GLN A 158 -3.50 15.46 22.12
CA GLN A 158 -3.59 14.14 22.76
C GLN A 158 -2.25 13.40 22.81
N LEU A 159 -1.39 13.57 21.78
CA LEU A 159 -0.07 12.96 21.74
C LEU A 159 0.93 13.59 22.73
N THR A 160 0.59 14.71 23.36
CA THR A 160 1.44 15.38 24.36
C THR A 160 1.20 14.86 25.78
N GLU A 161 0.18 14.03 26.00
CA GLU A 161 -0.08 13.44 27.31
C GLU A 161 1.01 12.44 27.71
N VAL A 162 1.62 12.66 28.87
CA VAL A 162 2.63 11.75 29.43
C VAL A 162 1.93 10.50 29.95
N ILE A 163 2.09 9.38 29.24
CA ILE A 163 1.54 8.08 29.64
C ILE A 163 2.51 7.24 30.47
N ALA A 164 3.81 7.51 30.36
CA ALA A 164 4.90 6.84 31.08
C ALA A 164 6.19 7.66 30.94
N THR A 165 7.20 7.32 31.75
CA THR A 165 8.56 7.85 31.68
C THR A 165 9.55 6.70 31.54
N ALA A 166 10.53 6.83 30.65
CA ALA A 166 11.62 5.88 30.48
C ALA A 166 12.85 6.35 31.28
N SER A 167 13.37 5.50 32.18
CA SER A 167 14.58 5.81 32.96
C SER A 167 15.87 5.79 32.13
N GLU A 168 15.83 5.18 30.96
CA GLU A 168 16.94 5.02 30.04
C GLU A 168 16.46 5.08 28.59
N PHE A 169 17.39 5.25 27.66
CA PHE A 169 17.13 5.20 26.23
C PHE A 169 16.69 3.80 25.80
N LEU A 170 15.58 3.70 25.07
CA LEU A 170 15.07 2.46 24.51
C LEU A 170 15.45 2.37 23.02
N ASP A 171 16.40 1.48 22.72
CA ASP A 171 17.03 1.36 21.39
C ASP A 171 16.12 0.66 20.38
N GLY A 172 15.58 1.45 19.46
CA GLY A 172 14.75 1.02 18.34
C GLY A 172 15.40 1.26 16.98
N GLU A 173 16.70 1.58 16.94
CA GLU A 173 17.39 1.90 15.70
C GLU A 173 17.47 0.70 14.77
N ARG A 174 17.19 0.94 13.48
CA ARG A 174 17.10 -0.13 12.47
C ARG A 174 18.37 -0.98 12.40
N ASP A 175 19.53 -0.34 12.54
CA ASP A 175 20.85 -0.98 12.48
C ASP A 175 21.20 -1.77 13.76
N ASN A 176 20.42 -1.59 14.83
CA ASN A 176 20.56 -2.35 16.06
C ASN A 176 19.54 -3.48 16.12
N VAL A 177 18.24 -3.16 16.01
CA VAL A 177 17.14 -4.13 16.21
C VAL A 177 17.20 -5.34 15.28
N ARG A 178 17.79 -5.20 14.09
CA ARG A 178 17.90 -6.28 13.09
C ARG A 178 19.11 -7.20 13.30
N TYR A 179 20.08 -6.80 14.12
CA TYR A 179 21.38 -7.48 14.22
C TYR A 179 21.73 -7.90 15.65
N LYS A 180 21.09 -7.32 16.66
CA LYS A 180 21.28 -7.66 18.07
C LYS A 180 20.00 -7.47 18.86
N GLN A 181 19.96 -8.04 20.06
CA GLN A 181 18.89 -7.80 21.03
C GLN A 181 18.96 -6.35 21.53
N THR A 182 17.82 -5.68 21.67
CA THR A 182 17.71 -4.33 22.23
C THR A 182 16.71 -4.31 23.38
N ASN A 183 16.87 -3.37 24.31
CA ASN A 183 15.97 -3.22 25.45
C ASN A 183 14.54 -2.86 25.04
N LEU A 184 14.34 -2.09 23.96
CA LEU A 184 13.00 -1.83 23.41
C LEU A 184 12.34 -3.11 22.87
N GLY A 185 13.10 -3.95 22.17
CA GLY A 185 12.59 -5.25 21.69
C GLY A 185 12.15 -6.15 22.85
N HIS A 186 12.92 -6.17 23.94
CA HIS A 186 12.56 -6.90 25.17
C HIS A 186 11.31 -6.33 25.82
N LEU A 187 11.18 -5.01 25.92
CA LEU A 187 10.00 -4.35 26.49
C LEU A 187 8.73 -4.73 25.72
N ILE A 188 8.74 -4.63 24.39
CA ILE A 188 7.57 -4.93 23.56
C ILE A 188 7.19 -6.42 23.66
N ALA A 189 8.16 -7.32 23.52
CA ALA A 189 7.91 -8.76 23.62
C ALA A 189 7.37 -9.16 25.00
N THR A 190 7.91 -8.55 26.07
CA THR A 190 7.42 -8.76 27.44
C THR A 190 6.01 -8.24 27.62
N ALA A 191 5.71 -7.02 27.15
CA ALA A 191 4.38 -6.44 27.25
C ALA A 191 3.33 -7.29 26.52
N GLN A 192 3.65 -7.80 25.32
CA GLN A 192 2.79 -8.71 24.57
C GLN A 192 2.55 -10.01 25.34
N ALA A 193 3.62 -10.65 25.86
CA ALA A 193 3.52 -11.89 26.62
C ALA A 193 2.66 -11.73 27.88
N VAL A 194 2.88 -10.66 28.65
CA VAL A 194 2.07 -10.33 29.84
C VAL A 194 0.60 -10.14 29.45
N LYS A 195 0.33 -9.41 28.36
CA LYS A 195 -1.05 -9.11 27.92
C LYS A 195 -1.87 -10.36 27.61
N VAL A 196 -1.23 -11.40 27.06
CA VAL A 196 -1.90 -12.66 26.68
C VAL A 196 -1.59 -13.83 27.62
N ASN A 197 -0.90 -13.56 28.74
CA ASN A 197 -0.44 -14.56 29.70
C ASN A 197 0.35 -15.71 29.04
N ALA A 198 1.29 -15.36 28.16
CA ALA A 198 2.22 -16.30 27.54
C ALA A 198 3.53 -16.39 28.33
N ASP A 199 4.16 -17.56 28.29
CA ASP A 199 5.48 -17.79 28.93
C ASP A 199 6.63 -17.10 28.19
N ILE A 200 6.47 -16.87 26.86
CA ILE A 200 7.50 -16.30 25.99
C ILE A 200 6.84 -15.33 25.00
N GLY A 201 7.46 -14.17 24.78
CA GLY A 201 7.14 -13.23 23.70
C GLY A 201 8.24 -13.23 22.64
N ILE A 202 7.84 -13.26 21.36
CA ILE A 202 8.76 -13.14 20.22
C ILE A 202 8.12 -12.17 19.23
N MET A 203 8.93 -11.24 18.72
CA MET A 203 8.52 -10.34 17.64
C MET A 203 9.63 -10.22 16.59
N ASN A 204 9.26 -9.98 15.34
CA ASN A 204 10.23 -9.65 14.32
C ASN A 204 10.72 -8.21 14.49
N SER A 205 12.03 -8.00 14.31
CA SER A 205 12.67 -6.69 14.44
C SER A 205 12.12 -5.63 13.48
N GLY A 206 11.53 -6.05 12.35
CA GLY A 206 10.86 -5.16 11.40
C GLY A 206 9.66 -4.39 11.98
N GLY A 207 9.08 -4.88 13.09
CA GLY A 207 8.00 -4.22 13.82
C GLY A 207 8.46 -3.11 14.78
N VAL A 208 9.76 -3.00 15.09
CA VAL A 208 10.34 -1.89 15.85
C VAL A 208 10.78 -0.81 14.88
N ARG A 209 10.25 0.41 15.00
CA ARG A 209 10.32 1.44 13.95
C ARG A 209 11.02 2.73 14.36
N ALA A 210 11.21 2.97 15.66
CA ALA A 210 11.87 4.15 16.21
C ALA A 210 12.34 3.86 17.65
N SER A 211 13.35 4.60 18.09
CA SER A 211 13.82 4.63 19.48
C SER A 211 12.95 5.52 20.36
N ILE A 212 13.07 5.38 21.68
CA ILE A 212 12.45 6.28 22.67
C ILE A 212 13.57 6.81 23.60
N ASP A 213 13.70 8.13 23.69
CA ASP A 213 14.67 8.75 24.59
C ASP A 213 14.30 8.55 26.07
N ALA A 214 15.29 8.67 26.96
CA ALA A 214 15.02 8.71 28.39
C ALA A 214 14.24 9.99 28.75
N GLY A 215 13.24 9.87 29.62
CA GLY A 215 12.31 10.95 29.99
C GLY A 215 10.88 10.47 30.13
#